data_AF-A0A955DZX3-F1
#
_entry.id   AF-A0A955DZX3-F1
#
_cell.length_a   1.000
_cell.length_b   1.000
_cell.length_c   1.000
_cell.angle_alpha   90.00
_cell.angle_beta   90.00
_cell.angle_gamma   90.00
#
_symmetry.space_group_name_H-M   'P 1'
#
loop_
_entity.id
_entity.type
_entity.pdbx_description
1 polymer ?
#
loop_
_entity_poly.entity_id
_entity_poly.type
_entity_poly.pdbx_seq_one_letter_code
_entity_poly.pdbx_strand_id
1 'polypeptide(L)'
;RIFLYDGKENWWSRNGNEDSTLIGDPCGPDSEMFFDFGEEFHDEAKWGKAHPASDSPRFFEIGNNVFMGYKKISESQFETMKFPNIDHGSGLERIAAAVIDSPDVYKISLFWPIIEKIEAISGKKYESNTNAMRVIADHVKGATWLAVDGVVPSNKEQGYVMRRLLRRAIRFAFELGIERNFMEEIVPVIADIYHDDFPEVAEKRGEVIAILIKEEKAFKQTLRKGIRELGKLKSDGLTGEELFKLYDTFGFPVELSIEEAYRQDIAVPENWREQFDAKMKEQRERSQTATKGTFKGGLGGQTIQHKKYHTATHLMYQALRDVLGDHVVQRGSNITEERLRFDFSHPEKMTNDQLEKVEEIVNKEIAKDLQISFAEYPTEEATGPLGALGQFGDRYGDTVKVYSMKDPVSDPNERPFSFEICGGPHVDHTMELFEDGKKFKIVKEESSSAGIRRIKAVLQ
;
A
#
# COMPACT_ATOMS: atom_id res chain seq x y z
N ARG A 1 2.10 -45.14 0.29
CA ARG A 1 1.74 -45.67 -1.06
C ARG A 1 2.38 -44.71 -2.08
N ILE A 2 2.75 -45.18 -3.27
CA ILE A 2 3.29 -44.31 -4.33
C ILE A 2 2.26 -44.28 -5.47
N PHE A 3 1.90 -43.08 -5.90
CA PHE A 3 1.02 -42.82 -7.03
C PHE A 3 1.83 -42.08 -8.10
N LEU A 4 1.65 -42.47 -9.36
CA LEU A 4 2.36 -41.87 -10.49
C LEU A 4 1.39 -40.99 -11.25
N TYR A 5 1.80 -39.76 -11.53
CA TYR A 5 1.07 -38.82 -12.38
C TYR A 5 1.97 -38.27 -13.48
N ASP A 6 1.36 -37.58 -14.43
CA ASP A 6 2.07 -36.83 -15.47
C ASP A 6 2.42 -35.40 -15.01
N GLY A 7 3.06 -34.63 -15.89
CA GLY A 7 3.49 -33.26 -15.61
C GLY A 7 2.37 -32.25 -15.37
N LYS A 8 1.08 -32.64 -15.43
CA LYS A 8 -0.02 -31.77 -15.00
C LYS A 8 -0.14 -31.70 -13.48
N GLU A 9 0.23 -32.78 -12.80
CA GLU A 9 0.17 -32.88 -11.35
C GLU A 9 1.58 -32.81 -10.73
N ASN A 10 2.57 -33.44 -11.37
CA ASN A 10 3.92 -33.59 -10.82
C ASN A 10 4.97 -32.76 -11.57
N TRP A 11 4.70 -31.47 -11.75
CA TRP A 11 5.65 -30.50 -12.30
C TRP A 11 5.61 -29.20 -11.52
N TRP A 12 6.76 -28.81 -10.98
CA TRP A 12 6.88 -27.55 -10.29
C TRP A 12 7.48 -26.46 -11.17
N SER A 13 6.77 -25.34 -11.19
CA SER A 13 7.26 -24.04 -11.64
C SER A 13 6.53 -22.96 -10.86
N ARG A 14 7.01 -21.71 -10.91
CA ARG A 14 6.35 -20.58 -10.26
C ARG A 14 4.87 -20.39 -10.67
N ASN A 15 4.47 -20.87 -11.85
CA ASN A 15 3.09 -20.76 -12.36
C ASN A 15 2.36 -22.12 -12.45
N GLY A 16 2.92 -23.17 -11.87
CA GLY A 16 2.22 -24.41 -11.56
C GLY A 16 2.15 -25.49 -12.63
N ASN A 17 2.57 -25.25 -13.88
CA ASN A 17 2.69 -26.34 -14.87
C ASN A 17 3.70 -26.00 -15.99
N GLU A 18 3.97 -26.97 -16.86
CA GLU A 18 4.90 -26.85 -17.99
C GLU A 18 4.52 -25.72 -18.95
N ASP A 19 3.24 -25.63 -19.32
CA ASP A 19 2.72 -24.66 -20.29
C ASP A 19 2.82 -23.22 -19.75
N SER A 20 2.50 -23.02 -18.48
CA SER A 20 2.49 -21.72 -17.80
C SER A 20 3.87 -21.28 -17.28
N THR A 21 4.87 -22.17 -17.30
CA THR A 21 6.24 -21.84 -16.91
C THR A 21 6.74 -20.67 -17.75
N LEU A 22 7.37 -19.67 -17.12
CA LEU A 22 7.87 -18.48 -17.81
C LEU A 22 9.26 -18.73 -18.41
N ILE A 23 9.52 -18.11 -19.57
CA ILE A 23 10.84 -18.14 -20.19
C ILE A 23 11.85 -17.53 -19.21
N GLY A 24 12.89 -18.30 -18.89
CA GLY A 24 13.93 -17.95 -17.94
C GLY A 24 13.78 -18.58 -16.56
N ASP A 25 12.58 -19.07 -16.20
CA ASP A 25 12.34 -19.63 -14.87
C ASP A 25 12.94 -21.06 -14.76
N PRO A 26 13.56 -21.40 -13.62
CA PRO A 26 13.97 -22.76 -13.31
C PRO A 26 12.73 -23.59 -12.90
N CYS A 27 12.75 -24.88 -13.20
CA CYS A 27 11.63 -25.78 -13.05
C CYS A 27 12.09 -27.26 -13.05
N GLY A 28 11.16 -28.15 -12.75
CA GLY A 28 11.39 -29.58 -12.88
C GLY A 28 10.25 -30.44 -12.35
N PRO A 29 10.35 -31.76 -12.53
CA PRO A 29 9.41 -32.68 -11.95
C PRO A 29 9.53 -32.66 -10.43
N ASP A 30 8.47 -33.06 -9.75
CA ASP A 30 8.46 -33.12 -8.29
C ASP A 30 7.78 -34.38 -7.76
N SER A 31 7.94 -34.58 -6.46
CA SER A 31 7.26 -35.62 -5.70
C SER A 31 6.61 -34.99 -4.49
N GLU A 32 5.31 -35.20 -4.34
CA GLU A 32 4.50 -34.67 -3.25
C GLU A 32 4.20 -35.77 -2.23
N MET A 33 4.24 -35.40 -0.94
CA MET A 33 4.04 -36.29 0.19
C MET A 33 2.74 -35.90 0.89
N PHE A 34 1.81 -36.85 0.98
CA PHE A 34 0.51 -36.66 1.59
C PHE A 34 0.36 -37.50 2.86
N PHE A 35 -0.24 -36.91 3.88
CA PHE A 35 -0.75 -37.62 5.04
C PHE A 35 -2.21 -38.05 4.78
N ASP A 36 -2.55 -39.30 5.13
CA ASP A 36 -3.90 -39.85 5.01
C ASP A 36 -4.57 -39.81 6.39
N PHE A 37 -5.49 -38.87 6.58
CA PHE A 37 -6.26 -38.71 7.82
C PHE A 37 -7.37 -39.75 8.01
N GLY A 38 -7.65 -40.59 7.00
CA GLY A 38 -8.67 -41.63 7.09
C GLY A 38 -9.93 -41.37 6.26
N GLU A 39 -10.74 -42.42 6.13
CA GLU A 39 -11.92 -42.45 5.26
C GLU A 39 -13.05 -41.54 5.75
N GLU A 40 -13.13 -41.27 7.04
CA GLU A 40 -14.10 -40.37 7.66
C GLU A 40 -14.00 -38.92 7.16
N PHE A 41 -12.85 -38.52 6.61
CA PHE A 41 -12.62 -37.19 6.05
C PHE A 41 -12.79 -37.14 4.53
N HIS A 42 -13.36 -38.21 3.94
CA HIS A 42 -13.66 -38.30 2.52
C HIS A 42 -15.16 -38.47 2.28
N ASP A 43 -15.71 -37.61 1.41
CA ASP A 43 -17.07 -37.72 0.90
C ASP A 43 -17.00 -37.99 -0.61
N GLU A 44 -17.22 -39.25 -0.99
CA GLU A 44 -17.15 -39.69 -2.39
C GLU A 44 -18.22 -39.02 -3.26
N ALA A 45 -19.38 -38.66 -2.69
CA ALA A 45 -20.43 -37.97 -3.44
C ALA A 45 -20.02 -36.54 -3.82
N LYS A 46 -19.17 -35.91 -2.98
CA LYS A 46 -18.66 -34.56 -3.22
C LYS A 46 -17.37 -34.53 -4.03
N TRP A 47 -16.45 -35.47 -3.76
CA TRP A 47 -15.08 -35.40 -4.27
C TRP A 47 -14.71 -36.54 -5.24
N GLY A 48 -15.65 -37.43 -5.56
CA GLY A 48 -15.39 -38.61 -6.37
C GLY A 48 -14.49 -39.61 -5.63
N LYS A 49 -13.83 -40.50 -6.36
CA LYS A 49 -13.00 -41.55 -5.75
C LYS A 49 -11.82 -40.96 -4.98
N ALA A 50 -11.58 -41.47 -3.79
CA ALA A 50 -10.46 -41.09 -2.93
C ALA A 50 -9.10 -41.24 -3.66
N HIS A 51 -8.36 -40.15 -3.76
CA HIS A 51 -7.03 -40.10 -4.38
C HIS A 51 -6.21 -38.93 -3.80
N PRO A 52 -4.86 -39.00 -3.72
CA PRO A 52 -4.06 -37.89 -3.18
C PRO A 52 -4.20 -36.55 -3.93
N ALA A 53 -4.43 -36.58 -5.25
CA ALA A 53 -4.74 -35.39 -6.05
C ALA A 53 -6.21 -34.94 -5.94
N SER A 54 -6.97 -35.45 -4.98
CA SER A 54 -8.32 -34.97 -4.68
C SER A 54 -8.25 -33.81 -3.70
N ASP A 55 -9.09 -32.79 -3.88
CA ASP A 55 -9.30 -31.69 -2.93
C ASP A 55 -9.98 -32.13 -1.61
N SER A 56 -10.17 -33.43 -1.41
CA SER A 56 -10.74 -34.00 -0.19
C SER A 56 -9.82 -33.77 1.03
N PRO A 57 -10.36 -33.42 2.21
CA PRO A 57 -9.57 -33.24 3.43
C PRO A 57 -8.80 -34.49 3.91
N ARG A 58 -9.12 -35.67 3.38
CA ARG A 58 -8.47 -36.94 3.72
C ARG A 58 -6.98 -36.92 3.39
N PHE A 59 -6.60 -36.51 2.18
CA PHE A 59 -5.21 -36.50 1.74
C PHE A 59 -4.68 -35.09 1.82
N PHE A 60 -3.77 -34.85 2.75
CA PHE A 60 -3.24 -33.52 2.99
C PHE A 60 -1.75 -33.50 2.69
N GLU A 61 -1.36 -32.73 1.68
CA GLU A 61 0.04 -32.58 1.29
C GLU A 61 0.83 -31.95 2.45
N ILE A 62 1.84 -32.63 2.97
CA ILE A 62 2.67 -32.16 4.08
C ILE A 62 4.06 -31.68 3.62
N GLY A 63 4.43 -31.97 2.37
CA GLY A 63 5.65 -31.47 1.76
C GLY A 63 5.89 -32.05 0.38
N ASN A 64 6.94 -31.57 -0.28
CA ASN A 64 7.36 -31.98 -1.61
C ASN A 64 8.89 -32.02 -1.74
N ASN A 65 9.37 -32.70 -2.78
CA ASN A 65 10.73 -32.57 -3.29
C ASN A 65 10.65 -32.25 -4.77
N VAL A 66 11.10 -31.07 -5.15
CA VAL A 66 11.22 -30.63 -6.53
C VAL A 66 12.63 -30.92 -7.03
N PHE A 67 12.71 -31.64 -8.14
CA PHE A 67 13.95 -31.97 -8.80
C PHE A 67 14.29 -30.89 -9.83
N MET A 68 14.72 -29.73 -9.32
CA MET A 68 15.10 -28.55 -10.09
C MET A 68 16.23 -28.89 -11.06
N GLY A 69 15.87 -29.09 -12.32
CA GLY A 69 16.78 -29.62 -13.34
C GLY A 69 16.67 -28.95 -14.70
N TYR A 70 15.65 -28.10 -14.89
CA TYR A 70 15.34 -27.51 -16.18
C TYR A 70 15.16 -26.00 -16.08
N LYS A 71 15.43 -25.31 -17.18
CA LYS A 71 15.10 -23.90 -17.35
C LYS A 71 14.36 -23.74 -18.66
N LYS A 72 13.24 -23.02 -18.66
CA LYS A 72 12.50 -22.76 -19.90
C LYS A 72 13.24 -21.70 -20.72
N ILE A 73 13.51 -21.99 -22.00
CA ILE A 73 14.25 -21.09 -22.90
C ILE A 73 13.42 -20.57 -24.06
N SER A 74 12.30 -21.22 -24.37
CA SER A 74 11.27 -20.73 -25.30
C SER A 74 9.91 -21.35 -24.94
N GLU A 75 8.84 -20.96 -25.65
CA GLU A 75 7.48 -21.45 -25.36
C GLU A 75 7.38 -22.98 -25.28
N SER A 76 8.16 -23.70 -26.09
CA SER A 76 8.11 -25.16 -26.20
C SER A 76 9.44 -25.85 -25.91
N GLN A 77 10.40 -25.18 -25.26
CA GLN A 77 11.74 -25.73 -25.06
C GLN A 77 12.28 -25.47 -23.66
N PHE A 78 12.81 -26.54 -23.08
CA PHE A 78 13.54 -26.55 -21.83
C PHE A 78 15.00 -26.96 -22.07
N GLU A 79 15.91 -26.36 -21.33
CA GLU A 79 17.31 -26.79 -21.27
C GLU A 79 17.62 -27.38 -19.90
N THR A 80 18.52 -28.37 -19.85
CA THR A 80 19.02 -28.87 -18.57
C THR A 80 19.89 -27.81 -17.90
N MET A 81 19.63 -27.58 -16.62
CA MET A 81 20.41 -26.65 -15.81
C MET A 81 21.84 -27.15 -15.61
N LYS A 82 22.81 -26.24 -15.63
CA LYS A 82 24.22 -26.55 -15.34
C LYS A 82 24.42 -27.13 -13.94
N PHE A 83 23.60 -26.70 -12.98
CA PHE A 83 23.66 -27.11 -11.58
C PHE A 83 22.26 -27.53 -11.13
N PRO A 84 21.86 -28.79 -11.37
CA PRO A 84 20.60 -29.29 -10.84
C PRO A 84 20.66 -29.41 -9.31
N ASN A 85 19.53 -29.23 -8.65
CA ASN A 85 19.41 -29.36 -7.20
C ASN A 85 18.07 -29.99 -6.81
N ILE A 86 17.96 -30.38 -5.55
CA ILE A 86 16.69 -30.78 -4.95
C ILE A 86 16.23 -29.59 -4.11
N ASP A 87 15.04 -29.09 -4.39
CA ASP A 87 14.35 -28.10 -3.59
C ASP A 87 13.28 -28.81 -2.75
N HIS A 88 13.46 -28.81 -1.44
CA HIS A 88 12.58 -29.50 -0.51
C HIS A 88 11.76 -28.48 0.26
N GLY A 89 10.43 -28.56 0.14
CA GLY A 89 9.50 -27.78 0.92
C GLY A 89 8.65 -28.69 1.80
N SER A 90 8.62 -28.45 3.10
CA SER A 90 7.68 -29.12 4.01
C SER A 90 6.92 -28.09 4.81
N GLY A 91 5.60 -28.24 4.89
CA GLY A 91 4.72 -27.34 5.64
C GLY A 91 4.71 -27.73 7.11
N LEU A 92 5.47 -27.02 7.96
CA LEU A 92 5.55 -27.31 9.39
C LEU A 92 4.16 -27.35 10.05
N GLU A 93 3.27 -26.41 9.72
CA GLU A 93 1.91 -26.36 10.25
C GLU A 93 1.07 -27.56 9.79
N ARG A 94 1.24 -28.02 8.56
CA ARG A 94 0.53 -29.21 8.04
C ARG A 94 1.07 -30.49 8.69
N ILE A 95 2.38 -30.57 8.92
CA ILE A 95 2.99 -31.66 9.71
C ILE A 95 2.44 -31.65 11.14
N ALA A 96 2.35 -30.49 11.79
CA ALA A 96 1.76 -30.37 13.12
C ALA A 96 0.29 -30.81 13.14
N ALA A 97 -0.48 -30.49 12.09
CA ALA A 97 -1.86 -30.95 11.93
C ALA A 97 -1.95 -32.48 11.82
N ALA A 98 -1.04 -33.10 11.06
CA ALA A 98 -0.91 -34.56 10.98
C ALA A 98 -0.54 -35.20 12.32
N VAL A 99 0.35 -34.57 13.10
CA VAL A 99 0.75 -35.08 14.44
C VAL A 99 -0.42 -35.12 15.43
N ILE A 100 -1.35 -34.17 15.34
CA ILE A 100 -2.56 -34.15 16.19
C ILE A 100 -3.76 -34.87 15.56
N ASP A 101 -3.54 -35.54 14.42
CA ASP A 101 -4.56 -36.29 13.67
C ASP A 101 -5.81 -35.45 13.33
N SER A 102 -5.59 -34.22 12.87
CA SER A 102 -6.65 -33.30 12.46
C SER A 102 -6.34 -32.66 11.10
N PRO A 103 -7.23 -32.75 10.09
CA PRO A 103 -7.07 -32.05 8.81
C PRO A 103 -7.28 -30.53 8.93
N ASP A 104 -7.66 -30.03 10.11
CA ASP A 104 -7.79 -28.60 10.37
C ASP A 104 -6.49 -28.03 10.96
N VAL A 105 -5.70 -27.38 10.10
CA VAL A 105 -4.44 -26.73 10.48
C VAL A 105 -4.60 -25.65 11.54
N TYR A 106 -5.79 -25.08 11.72
CA TYR A 106 -6.02 -24.02 12.71
C TYR A 106 -6.20 -24.55 14.14
N LYS A 107 -6.28 -25.88 14.31
CA LYS A 107 -6.32 -26.54 15.62
C LYS A 107 -4.94 -26.81 16.22
N ILE A 108 -3.85 -26.53 15.50
CA ILE A 108 -2.49 -26.68 16.02
C ILE A 108 -2.17 -25.56 17.02
N SER A 109 -1.14 -25.76 17.85
CA SER A 109 -0.70 -24.82 18.88
C SER A 109 -0.32 -23.42 18.35
N LEU A 110 0.09 -23.32 17.08
CA LEU A 110 0.46 -22.05 16.43
C LEU A 110 -0.73 -21.20 15.96
N PHE A 111 -1.96 -21.70 16.06
CA PHE A 111 -3.18 -20.99 15.67
C PHE A 111 -4.27 -21.04 16.73
N TRP A 112 -4.42 -22.17 17.44
CA TRP A 112 -5.53 -22.39 18.36
C TRP A 112 -5.67 -21.30 19.44
N PRO A 113 -4.59 -20.82 20.09
CA PRO A 113 -4.71 -19.73 21.08
C PRO A 113 -5.29 -18.43 20.48
N ILE A 114 -4.99 -18.16 19.20
CA ILE A 114 -5.55 -17.01 18.48
C ILE A 114 -7.05 -17.23 18.25
N ILE A 115 -7.46 -18.43 17.83
CA ILE A 115 -8.87 -18.80 17.65
C ILE A 115 -9.65 -18.67 18.96
N GLU A 116 -9.12 -19.20 20.07
CA GLU A 116 -9.74 -19.08 21.40
C GLU A 116 -9.91 -17.62 21.83
N LYS A 117 -8.90 -16.78 21.54
CA LYS A 117 -9.01 -15.34 21.80
C LYS A 117 -10.11 -14.69 20.96
N ILE A 118 -10.23 -15.04 19.68
CA ILE A 118 -11.30 -14.55 18.81
C ILE A 118 -12.68 -15.00 19.32
N GLU A 119 -12.84 -16.26 19.74
CA GLU A 119 -14.08 -16.73 20.37
C GLU A 119 -14.43 -15.90 21.60
N ALA A 120 -13.45 -15.66 22.47
CA ALA A 120 -13.64 -14.93 23.72
C ALA A 120 -14.10 -13.48 23.49
N ILE A 121 -13.49 -12.76 22.54
CA ILE A 121 -13.83 -11.35 22.28
C ILE A 121 -15.08 -11.18 21.39
N SER A 122 -15.43 -12.17 20.57
CA SER A 122 -16.63 -12.12 19.72
C SER A 122 -17.88 -12.71 20.39
N GLY A 123 -17.69 -13.61 21.37
CA GLY A 123 -18.76 -14.46 21.90
C GLY A 123 -19.30 -15.48 20.89
N LYS A 124 -18.61 -15.69 19.76
CA LYS A 124 -18.97 -16.64 18.70
C LYS A 124 -18.14 -17.91 18.83
N LYS A 125 -18.64 -19.00 18.25
CA LYS A 125 -17.96 -20.30 18.23
C LYS A 125 -17.30 -20.62 16.91
N TYR A 126 -16.11 -21.20 16.96
CA TYR A 126 -15.27 -21.54 15.82
C TYR A 126 -16.00 -22.46 14.85
N GLU A 127 -16.69 -23.49 15.35
CA GLU A 127 -17.36 -24.49 14.53
C GLU A 127 -18.42 -23.88 13.59
N SER A 128 -19.06 -22.78 14.03
CA SER A 128 -20.07 -22.07 13.24
C SER A 128 -19.52 -20.88 12.45
N ASN A 129 -18.25 -20.52 12.64
CA ASN A 129 -17.64 -19.30 12.09
C ASN A 129 -16.21 -19.56 11.57
N THR A 130 -15.94 -20.79 11.13
CA THR A 130 -14.59 -21.25 10.78
C THR A 130 -13.91 -20.33 9.78
N ASN A 131 -14.59 -19.97 8.68
CA ASN A 131 -14.03 -19.10 7.65
C ASN A 131 -13.55 -17.74 8.21
N ALA A 132 -14.39 -17.06 8.98
CA ALA A 132 -14.07 -15.74 9.54
C ALA A 132 -12.90 -15.82 10.52
N MET A 133 -12.93 -16.78 11.45
CA MET A 133 -11.88 -16.91 12.46
C MET A 133 -10.54 -17.35 11.86
N ARG A 134 -10.56 -18.23 10.84
CA ARG A 134 -9.37 -18.65 10.09
C ARG A 134 -8.71 -17.47 9.39
N VAL A 135 -9.49 -16.67 8.64
CA VAL A 135 -8.96 -15.49 7.94
C VAL A 135 -8.38 -14.49 8.92
N ILE A 136 -9.06 -14.25 10.06
CA ILE A 136 -8.53 -13.36 11.10
C ILE A 136 -7.20 -13.89 11.65
N ALA A 137 -7.16 -15.16 12.09
CA ALA A 137 -5.98 -15.72 12.74
C ALA A 137 -4.76 -15.71 11.80
N ASP A 138 -4.94 -16.18 10.57
CA ASP A 138 -3.89 -16.20 9.54
C ASP A 138 -3.40 -14.79 9.19
N HIS A 139 -4.31 -13.88 8.85
CA HIS A 139 -3.91 -12.58 8.33
C HIS A 139 -3.33 -11.66 9.41
N VAL A 140 -3.82 -11.73 10.66
CA VAL A 140 -3.22 -10.94 11.76
C VAL A 140 -1.88 -11.53 12.18
N LYS A 141 -1.72 -12.86 12.18
CA LYS A 141 -0.43 -13.53 12.39
C LYS A 141 0.59 -13.12 11.33
N GLY A 142 0.25 -13.20 10.05
CA GLY A 142 1.12 -12.76 8.96
C GLY A 142 1.46 -11.27 9.02
N ALA A 143 0.47 -10.41 9.31
CA ALA A 143 0.70 -8.98 9.45
C ALA A 143 1.56 -8.62 10.68
N THR A 144 1.48 -9.39 11.77
CA THR A 144 2.34 -9.25 12.94
C THR A 144 3.80 -9.49 12.57
N TRP A 145 4.09 -10.57 11.85
CA TRP A 145 5.43 -10.87 11.37
C TRP A 145 5.96 -9.82 10.39
N LEU A 146 5.15 -9.39 9.44
CA LEU A 146 5.52 -8.29 8.54
C LEU A 146 5.89 -7.02 9.32
N ALA A 147 5.14 -6.67 10.37
CA ALA A 147 5.44 -5.52 11.21
C ALA A 147 6.73 -5.69 12.02
N VAL A 148 6.99 -6.89 12.56
CA VAL A 148 8.26 -7.22 13.24
C VAL A 148 9.46 -6.98 12.30
N ASP A 149 9.31 -7.32 11.02
CA ASP A 149 10.32 -7.09 9.97
C ASP A 149 10.37 -5.64 9.45
N GLY A 150 9.61 -4.72 10.05
CA GLY A 150 9.62 -3.29 9.71
C GLY A 150 8.71 -2.90 8.55
N VAL A 151 7.84 -3.80 8.08
CA VAL A 151 6.83 -3.45 7.08
C VAL A 151 5.69 -2.68 7.72
N VAL A 152 5.27 -1.59 7.07
CA VAL A 152 4.14 -0.76 7.52
C VAL A 152 3.04 -0.70 6.45
N PRO A 153 1.75 -0.61 6.83
CA PRO A 153 0.65 -0.51 5.87
C PRO A 153 0.78 0.69 4.93
N SER A 154 0.86 0.45 3.62
CA SER A 154 1.12 1.47 2.60
C SER A 154 0.27 1.23 1.33
N ASN A 155 0.41 2.11 0.34
CA ASN A 155 -0.25 1.96 -0.97
C ASN A 155 0.59 1.18 -2.00
N LYS A 156 1.78 0.70 -1.64
CA LYS A 156 2.74 0.11 -2.58
C LYS A 156 3.42 -1.13 -1.99
N GLU A 157 3.79 -2.05 -2.88
CA GLU A 157 4.66 -3.20 -2.61
C GLU A 157 4.22 -4.00 -1.36
N GLN A 158 5.15 -4.39 -0.49
CA GLN A 158 4.88 -5.15 0.75
C GLN A 158 3.88 -4.43 1.66
N GLY A 159 3.93 -3.09 1.74
CA GLY A 159 3.00 -2.32 2.56
C GLY A 159 1.56 -2.39 2.04
N TYR A 160 1.36 -2.51 0.72
CA TYR A 160 0.04 -2.76 0.14
C TYR A 160 -0.48 -4.15 0.50
N VAL A 161 0.38 -5.17 0.45
CA VAL A 161 0.02 -6.54 0.83
C VAL A 161 -0.39 -6.61 2.30
N MET A 162 0.43 -6.07 3.21
CA MET A 162 0.12 -6.00 4.63
C MET A 162 -1.21 -5.28 4.89
N ARG A 163 -1.42 -4.14 4.22
CA ARG A 163 -2.69 -3.40 4.31
C ARG A 163 -3.87 -4.25 3.86
N ARG A 164 -3.75 -5.00 2.75
CA ARG A 164 -4.81 -5.86 2.24
C ARG A 164 -5.16 -6.97 3.24
N LEU A 165 -4.15 -7.64 3.82
CA LEU A 165 -4.35 -8.66 4.85
C LEU A 165 -5.10 -8.10 6.06
N LEU A 166 -4.63 -6.96 6.60
CA LEU A 166 -5.25 -6.32 7.77
C LEU A 166 -6.70 -5.91 7.49
N ARG A 167 -6.98 -5.27 6.35
CA ARG A 167 -8.33 -4.82 6.02
C ARG A 167 -9.31 -5.98 5.88
N ARG A 168 -8.86 -7.11 5.34
CA ARG A 168 -9.65 -8.33 5.23
C ARG A 168 -9.91 -8.95 6.62
N ALA A 169 -8.90 -9.02 7.49
CA ALA A 169 -9.08 -9.44 8.88
C ALA A 169 -10.07 -8.53 9.63
N ILE A 170 -9.95 -7.21 9.50
CA ILE A 170 -10.86 -6.24 10.14
C ILE A 170 -12.30 -6.40 9.65
N ARG A 171 -12.52 -6.71 8.35
CA ARG A 171 -13.86 -6.98 7.81
C ARG A 171 -14.49 -8.21 8.47
N PHE A 172 -13.75 -9.31 8.57
CA PHE A 172 -14.26 -10.53 9.24
C PHE A 172 -14.43 -10.32 10.75
N ALA A 173 -13.55 -9.54 11.39
CA ALA A 173 -13.72 -9.17 12.79
C ALA A 173 -15.02 -8.38 13.00
N PHE A 174 -15.31 -7.43 12.11
CA PHE A 174 -16.57 -6.67 12.11
C PHE A 174 -17.80 -7.58 11.92
N GLU A 175 -17.71 -8.59 11.05
CA GLU A 175 -18.76 -9.60 10.86
C GLU A 175 -19.04 -10.42 12.13
N LEU A 176 -18.00 -10.74 12.90
CA LEU A 176 -18.12 -11.41 14.20
C LEU A 176 -18.60 -10.48 15.33
N GLY A 177 -18.83 -9.20 15.04
CA GLY A 177 -19.23 -8.19 16.03
C GLY A 177 -18.07 -7.57 16.83
N ILE A 178 -16.82 -7.85 16.43
CA ILE A 178 -15.63 -7.27 17.05
C ILE A 178 -15.39 -5.89 16.43
N GLU A 179 -15.76 -4.85 17.17
CA GLU A 179 -15.65 -3.48 16.65
C GLU A 179 -14.53 -2.66 17.28
N ARG A 180 -13.94 -3.07 18.40
CA ARG A 180 -12.96 -2.24 19.13
C ARG A 180 -11.81 -3.10 19.65
N ASN A 181 -10.65 -2.44 19.81
CA ASN A 181 -9.45 -3.00 20.43
C ASN A 181 -9.02 -4.34 19.81
N PHE A 182 -9.35 -4.57 18.53
CA PHE A 182 -9.17 -5.88 17.92
C PHE A 182 -7.68 -6.26 17.86
N MET A 183 -6.84 -5.35 17.36
CA MET A 183 -5.40 -5.60 17.27
C MET A 183 -4.74 -5.65 18.65
N GLU A 184 -5.22 -4.83 19.60
CA GLU A 184 -4.71 -4.78 20.98
C GLU A 184 -4.94 -6.11 21.73
N GLU A 185 -6.03 -6.81 21.42
CA GLU A 185 -6.37 -8.09 22.04
C GLU A 185 -5.67 -9.28 21.38
N ILE A 186 -5.46 -9.25 20.06
CA ILE A 186 -4.96 -10.41 19.30
C ILE A 186 -3.42 -10.44 19.21
N VAL A 187 -2.76 -9.30 19.00
CA VAL A 187 -1.30 -9.26 18.81
C VAL A 187 -0.52 -9.79 20.02
N PRO A 188 -0.91 -9.52 21.29
CA PRO A 188 -0.24 -10.12 22.44
C PRO A 188 -0.24 -11.64 22.42
N VAL A 189 -1.36 -12.27 22.01
CA VAL A 189 -1.47 -13.73 21.93
C VAL A 189 -0.49 -14.30 20.90
N ILE A 190 -0.35 -13.64 19.74
CA ILE A 190 0.62 -14.02 18.72
C ILE A 190 2.05 -13.86 19.25
N ALA A 191 2.35 -12.75 19.92
CA ALA A 191 3.67 -12.52 20.48
C ALA A 191 4.04 -13.54 21.57
N ASP A 192 3.08 -13.98 22.37
CA ASP A 192 3.29 -14.99 23.41
C ASP A 192 3.53 -16.39 22.81
N ILE A 193 2.87 -16.75 21.68
CA ILE A 193 3.11 -18.03 20.97
C ILE A 193 4.59 -18.17 20.55
N TYR A 194 5.22 -17.06 20.15
CA TYR A 194 6.56 -17.06 19.57
C TYR A 194 7.66 -16.60 20.52
N HIS A 195 7.32 -16.24 21.77
CA HIS A 195 8.26 -15.63 22.72
C HIS A 195 9.56 -16.43 22.90
N ASP A 196 9.47 -17.75 23.02
CA ASP A 196 10.61 -18.60 23.36
C ASP A 196 11.55 -18.84 22.16
N ASP A 197 11.00 -18.91 20.94
CA ASP A 197 11.75 -19.17 19.72
C ASP A 197 12.22 -17.87 19.01
N PHE A 198 11.43 -16.80 19.13
CA PHE A 198 11.60 -15.50 18.48
C PHE A 198 11.27 -14.35 19.44
N PRO A 199 12.15 -14.07 20.42
CA PRO A 199 11.89 -13.06 21.46
C PRO A 199 11.66 -11.65 20.89
N GLU A 200 12.20 -11.34 19.72
CA GLU A 200 12.02 -10.06 19.03
C GLU A 200 10.55 -9.72 18.74
N VAL A 201 9.69 -10.75 18.58
CA VAL A 201 8.24 -10.56 18.38
C VAL A 201 7.61 -9.97 19.65
N ALA A 202 8.03 -10.47 20.82
CA ALA A 202 7.58 -9.96 22.11
C ALA A 202 8.18 -8.59 22.43
N GLU A 203 9.45 -8.36 22.12
CA GLU A 203 10.12 -7.07 22.30
C GLU A 203 9.48 -5.95 21.49
N LYS A 204 9.12 -6.22 20.22
CA LYS A 204 8.47 -5.25 19.32
C LYS A 204 6.95 -5.17 19.49
N ARG A 205 6.35 -5.91 20.43
CA ARG A 205 4.89 -6.01 20.63
C ARG A 205 4.20 -4.65 20.66
N GLY A 206 4.72 -3.69 21.41
CA GLY A 206 4.13 -2.35 21.52
C GLY A 206 4.15 -1.56 20.21
N GLU A 207 5.24 -1.64 19.45
CA GLU A 207 5.37 -1.02 18.13
C GLU A 207 4.41 -1.65 17.12
N VAL A 208 4.37 -2.99 17.06
CA VAL A 208 3.46 -3.74 16.19
C VAL A 208 2.01 -3.36 16.49
N ILE A 209 1.60 -3.37 17.76
CA ILE A 209 0.25 -2.95 18.17
C ILE A 209 -0.05 -1.54 17.65
N ALA A 210 0.86 -0.59 17.83
CA ALA A 210 0.66 0.79 17.37
C ALA A 210 0.49 0.90 15.85
N ILE A 211 1.30 0.16 15.07
CA ILE A 211 1.21 0.12 13.60
C ILE A 211 -0.16 -0.44 13.16
N LEU A 212 -0.56 -1.58 13.73
CA LEU A 212 -1.78 -2.29 13.33
C LEU A 212 -3.04 -1.54 13.76
N ILE A 213 -3.07 -0.96 14.98
CA ILE A 213 -4.18 -0.12 15.46
C ILE A 213 -4.37 1.11 14.57
N LYS A 214 -3.29 1.71 14.05
CA LYS A 214 -3.40 2.87 13.16
C LYS A 214 -4.19 2.53 11.90
N GLU A 215 -3.92 1.38 11.27
CA GLU A 215 -4.67 0.91 10.10
C GLU A 215 -6.10 0.47 10.49
N GLU A 216 -6.29 -0.19 11.64
CA GLU A 216 -7.62 -0.54 12.17
C GLU A 216 -8.52 0.70 12.27
N LYS A 217 -8.03 1.76 12.93
CA LYS A 217 -8.75 3.02 13.11
C LYS A 217 -9.05 3.69 11.77
N ALA A 218 -8.07 3.74 10.87
CA ALA A 218 -8.22 4.34 9.56
C ALA A 218 -9.27 3.61 8.71
N PHE A 219 -9.22 2.28 8.70
CA PHE A 219 -10.08 1.47 7.84
C PHE A 219 -11.50 1.32 8.38
N LYS A 220 -11.71 1.30 9.70
CA LYS A 220 -13.04 1.10 10.30
C LYS A 220 -14.09 2.10 9.78
N GLN A 221 -13.70 3.36 9.58
CA GLN A 221 -14.62 4.37 9.03
C GLN A 221 -14.96 4.08 7.57
N THR A 222 -13.96 3.74 6.76
CA THR A 222 -14.10 3.32 5.37
C THR A 222 -14.98 2.09 5.23
N LEU A 223 -14.77 1.07 6.07
CA LEU A 223 -15.53 -0.19 6.06
C LEU A 223 -17.02 0.05 6.28
N ARG A 224 -17.39 0.80 7.33
CA ARG A 224 -18.80 1.10 7.63
C ARG A 224 -19.49 1.90 6.52
N LYS A 225 -18.75 2.79 5.85
CA LYS A 225 -19.26 3.54 4.70
C LYS A 225 -19.41 2.64 3.48
N GLY A 226 -18.40 1.83 3.19
CA GLY A 226 -18.36 0.87 2.07
C GLY A 226 -19.50 -0.14 2.13
N ILE A 227 -19.68 -0.83 3.26
CA ILE A 227 -20.77 -1.81 3.44
C ILE A 227 -22.14 -1.15 3.25
N ARG A 228 -22.33 0.07 3.75
CA ARG A 228 -23.59 0.81 3.60
C ARG A 228 -23.89 1.17 2.15
N GLU A 229 -22.89 1.65 1.41
CA GLU A 229 -23.07 1.98 -0.01
C GLU A 229 -23.28 0.72 -0.85
N LEU A 230 -22.55 -0.36 -0.56
CA LEU A 230 -22.76 -1.65 -1.21
C LEU A 230 -24.19 -2.19 -1.00
N GLY A 231 -24.74 -2.04 0.21
CA GLY A 231 -26.11 -2.44 0.51
C GLY A 231 -27.18 -1.73 -0.33
N LYS A 232 -26.88 -0.55 -0.89
CA LYS A 232 -27.79 0.17 -1.81
C LYS A 232 -27.75 -0.37 -3.23
N LEU A 233 -26.69 -1.08 -3.62
CA LEU A 233 -26.47 -1.61 -4.97
C LEU A 233 -27.05 -3.02 -5.14
N LYS A 234 -27.73 -3.56 -4.12
CA LYS A 234 -28.29 -4.92 -4.13
C LYS A 234 -29.23 -5.21 -5.30
N SER A 235 -30.02 -4.24 -5.76
CA SER A 235 -31.00 -4.44 -6.83
C SER A 235 -30.41 -4.40 -8.23
N ASP A 236 -29.31 -3.68 -8.39
CA ASP A 236 -28.81 -3.28 -9.72
C ASP A 236 -27.58 -4.10 -10.14
N GLY A 237 -27.06 -4.95 -9.24
CA GLY A 237 -25.82 -5.70 -9.42
C GLY A 237 -24.59 -4.88 -9.05
N LEU A 238 -23.41 -5.49 -9.19
CA LEU A 238 -22.13 -4.84 -8.90
C LEU A 238 -21.19 -4.91 -10.10
N THR A 239 -21.37 -3.98 -11.02
CA THR A 239 -20.55 -3.76 -12.22
C THR A 239 -19.15 -3.25 -11.86
N GLY A 240 -18.23 -3.28 -12.85
CA GLY A 240 -16.89 -2.73 -12.64
C GLY A 240 -16.87 -1.23 -12.39
N GLU A 241 -17.87 -0.49 -12.90
CA GLU A 241 -18.01 0.94 -12.63
C GLU A 241 -18.39 1.23 -11.17
N GLU A 242 -19.29 0.42 -10.59
CA GLU A 242 -19.69 0.53 -9.19
C GLU A 242 -18.57 0.11 -8.25
N LEU A 243 -17.84 -0.96 -8.58
CA LEU A 243 -16.61 -1.34 -7.89
C LEU A 243 -15.57 -0.22 -7.93
N PHE A 244 -15.39 0.43 -9.08
CA PHE A 244 -14.51 1.58 -9.21
C PHE A 244 -14.97 2.74 -8.34
N LYS A 245 -16.28 3.02 -8.27
CA LYS A 245 -16.84 4.06 -7.40
C LYS A 245 -16.61 3.74 -5.91
N LEU A 246 -16.83 2.50 -5.48
CA LEU A 246 -16.53 2.04 -4.11
C LEU A 246 -15.06 2.24 -3.76
N TYR A 247 -14.17 1.88 -4.67
CA TYR A 247 -12.73 2.05 -4.51
C TYR A 247 -12.31 3.53 -4.49
N ASP A 248 -12.67 4.30 -5.52
CA ASP A 248 -12.17 5.66 -5.75
C ASP A 248 -12.84 6.69 -4.82
N THR A 249 -14.17 6.64 -4.71
CA THR A 249 -14.94 7.65 -3.95
C THR A 249 -15.00 7.33 -2.46
N PHE A 250 -15.11 6.04 -2.13
CA PHE A 250 -15.34 5.60 -0.76
C PHE A 250 -14.11 4.97 -0.11
N GLY A 251 -13.05 4.71 -0.88
CA GLY A 251 -11.82 4.08 -0.39
C GLY A 251 -11.98 2.60 -0.05
N PHE A 252 -13.10 1.98 -0.45
CA PHE A 252 -13.44 0.62 -0.10
C PHE A 252 -12.75 -0.35 -1.06
N PRO A 253 -11.89 -1.26 -0.58
CA PRO A 253 -11.10 -2.14 -1.45
C PRO A 253 -11.98 -2.97 -2.38
N VAL A 254 -11.53 -3.13 -3.63
CA VAL A 254 -12.24 -3.89 -4.66
C VAL A 254 -12.37 -5.36 -4.26
N GLU A 255 -11.34 -5.92 -3.64
CA GLU A 255 -11.33 -7.31 -3.18
C GLU A 255 -12.40 -7.55 -2.11
N LEU A 256 -12.53 -6.61 -1.16
CA LEU A 256 -13.56 -6.70 -0.11
C LEU A 256 -14.96 -6.44 -0.66
N SER A 257 -15.08 -5.59 -1.68
CA SER A 257 -16.37 -5.36 -2.36
C SER A 257 -16.88 -6.63 -3.02
N ILE A 258 -16.00 -7.38 -3.68
CA ILE A 258 -16.32 -8.65 -4.33
C ILE A 258 -16.65 -9.74 -3.30
N GLU A 259 -15.83 -9.89 -2.27
CA GLU A 259 -16.12 -10.87 -1.19
C GLU A 259 -17.45 -10.58 -0.51
N GLU A 260 -17.77 -9.30 -0.31
CA GLU A 260 -19.03 -8.89 0.27
C GLU A 260 -20.22 -9.09 -0.69
N ALA A 261 -20.02 -8.90 -1.99
CA ALA A 261 -21.03 -9.17 -3.00
C ALA A 261 -21.43 -10.65 -3.00
N TYR A 262 -20.45 -11.56 -3.04
CA TYR A 262 -20.70 -13.00 -2.97
C TYR A 262 -21.41 -13.40 -1.67
N ARG A 263 -21.03 -12.81 -0.53
CA ARG A 263 -21.68 -13.08 0.77
C ARG A 263 -23.14 -12.65 0.81
N GLN A 264 -23.49 -11.60 0.07
CA GLN A 264 -24.84 -11.02 0.05
C GLN A 264 -25.67 -11.47 -1.16
N ASP A 265 -25.18 -12.46 -1.92
CA ASP A 265 -25.79 -12.94 -3.18
C ASP A 265 -26.03 -11.80 -4.21
N ILE A 266 -25.15 -10.80 -4.22
CA ILE A 266 -25.19 -9.71 -5.20
C ILE A 266 -24.47 -10.18 -6.47
N ALA A 267 -25.15 -10.07 -7.62
CA ALA A 267 -24.59 -10.45 -8.91
C ALA A 267 -23.38 -9.57 -9.27
N VAL A 268 -22.24 -10.22 -9.57
CA VAL A 268 -21.03 -9.58 -10.10
C VAL A 268 -20.83 -10.08 -11.54
N PRO A 269 -20.91 -9.22 -12.57
CA PRO A 269 -20.73 -9.63 -13.96
C PRO A 269 -19.32 -10.20 -14.21
N GLU A 270 -19.17 -11.22 -15.05
CA GLU A 270 -17.86 -11.85 -15.32
C GLU A 270 -16.80 -10.85 -15.83
N ASN A 271 -17.23 -9.86 -16.62
CA ASN A 271 -16.38 -8.80 -17.15
C ASN A 271 -16.22 -7.58 -16.22
N TRP A 272 -16.57 -7.69 -14.93
CA TRP A 272 -16.41 -6.60 -13.95
C TRP A 272 -14.97 -6.10 -13.93
N ARG A 273 -13.99 -6.99 -14.10
CA ARG A 273 -12.57 -6.66 -14.00
C ARG A 273 -12.13 -5.76 -15.15
N GLU A 274 -12.55 -6.09 -16.37
CA GLU A 274 -12.27 -5.28 -17.56
C GLU A 274 -12.86 -3.88 -17.43
N GLN A 275 -14.11 -3.79 -16.96
CA GLN A 275 -14.79 -2.51 -16.72
C GLN A 275 -14.09 -1.69 -15.62
N PHE A 276 -13.70 -2.32 -14.52
CA PHE A 276 -12.96 -1.66 -13.43
C PHE A 276 -11.59 -1.15 -13.91
N ASP A 277 -10.84 -1.99 -14.63
CA ASP A 277 -9.53 -1.64 -15.15
C ASP A 277 -9.62 -0.53 -16.22
N ALA A 278 -10.69 -0.51 -17.02
CA ALA A 278 -11.00 0.60 -17.92
C ALA A 278 -11.20 1.91 -17.16
N LYS A 279 -11.99 1.93 -16.07
CA LYS A 279 -12.14 3.13 -15.22
C LYS A 279 -10.86 3.56 -14.53
N MET A 280 -10.07 2.61 -14.03
CA MET A 280 -8.74 2.89 -13.49
C MET A 280 -7.81 3.50 -14.54
N LYS A 281 -7.86 3.00 -15.79
CA LYS A 281 -7.12 3.56 -16.92
C LYS A 281 -7.61 4.96 -17.26
N GLU A 282 -8.92 5.19 -17.38
CA GLU A 282 -9.49 6.53 -17.59
C GLU A 282 -9.09 7.50 -16.47
N GLN A 283 -9.05 7.07 -15.21
CA GLN A 283 -8.58 7.90 -14.09
C GLN A 283 -7.09 8.21 -14.20
N ARG A 284 -6.27 7.20 -14.52
CA ARG A 284 -4.83 7.38 -14.76
C ARG A 284 -4.60 8.30 -15.93
N GLU A 285 -5.34 8.16 -17.02
CA GLU A 285 -5.26 9.01 -18.20
C GLU A 285 -5.74 10.42 -17.91
N ARG A 286 -6.82 10.63 -17.15
CA ARG A 286 -7.21 11.97 -16.65
C ARG A 286 -6.12 12.60 -15.78
N SER A 287 -5.51 11.81 -14.91
CA SER A 287 -4.39 12.26 -14.07
C SER A 287 -3.14 12.55 -14.91
N GLN A 288 -2.87 11.73 -15.94
CA GLN A 288 -1.74 11.85 -16.84
C GLN A 288 -1.94 12.90 -17.93
N THR A 289 -3.15 13.23 -18.36
CA THR A 289 -3.46 14.34 -19.28
C THR A 289 -3.41 15.67 -18.55
N ALA A 290 -3.86 15.69 -17.29
CA ALA A 290 -3.51 16.75 -16.35
C ALA A 290 -1.99 16.88 -16.14
N THR A 291 -1.23 15.79 -16.35
CA THR A 291 0.25 15.76 -16.28
C THR A 291 0.94 15.92 -17.65
N LYS A 292 0.29 15.66 -18.80
CA LYS A 292 0.88 15.73 -20.17
C LYS A 292 0.80 17.14 -20.75
N GLY A 293 0.02 18.02 -20.13
CA GLY A 293 0.24 19.46 -20.19
C GLY A 293 1.41 19.94 -19.33
N THR A 294 2.11 19.05 -18.62
CA THR A 294 3.23 19.38 -17.73
C THR A 294 4.48 18.60 -18.14
N PHE A 295 5.44 19.33 -18.72
CA PHE A 295 6.74 18.85 -19.20
C PHE A 295 7.59 18.19 -18.08
N LYS A 296 8.72 17.59 -18.46
CA LYS A 296 9.67 16.74 -17.67
C LYS A 296 10.17 17.25 -16.29
N GLY A 297 9.62 18.33 -15.73
CA GLY A 297 9.84 18.80 -14.36
C GLY A 297 8.55 19.14 -13.59
N GLY A 298 7.36 18.80 -14.10
CA GLY A 298 6.08 19.18 -13.48
C GLY A 298 5.75 20.68 -13.58
N LEU A 299 6.56 21.43 -14.33
CA LEU A 299 6.53 22.89 -14.44
C LEU A 299 6.64 23.21 -15.93
N GLY A 300 5.51 23.58 -16.52
CA GLY A 300 5.27 23.46 -17.96
C GLY A 300 4.47 24.61 -18.55
N GLY A 301 4.53 25.80 -17.95
CA GLY A 301 4.05 27.03 -18.56
C GLY A 301 5.16 28.07 -18.63
N GLN A 302 5.33 28.70 -19.80
CA GLN A 302 6.16 29.91 -19.96
C GLN A 302 5.37 31.19 -19.67
N THR A 303 4.07 31.07 -19.38
CA THR A 303 3.24 32.23 -19.05
C THR A 303 3.69 32.82 -17.72
N ILE A 304 3.56 34.14 -17.60
CA ILE A 304 3.91 34.85 -16.39
C ILE A 304 3.14 34.29 -15.17
N GLN A 305 1.89 33.89 -15.37
CA GLN A 305 1.06 33.29 -14.32
C GLN A 305 1.65 31.97 -13.80
N HIS A 306 2.19 31.13 -14.68
CA HIS A 306 2.84 29.90 -14.29
C HIS A 306 4.10 30.16 -13.46
N LYS A 307 4.93 31.13 -13.87
CA LYS A 307 6.12 31.59 -13.13
C LYS A 307 5.76 32.10 -11.73
N LYS A 308 4.68 32.88 -11.63
CA LYS A 308 4.16 33.40 -10.36
C LYS A 308 3.72 32.28 -9.43
N TYR A 309 2.92 31.34 -9.92
CA TYR A 309 2.49 30.20 -9.11
C TYR A 309 3.62 29.25 -8.73
N HIS A 310 4.62 29.12 -9.59
CA HIS A 310 5.79 28.32 -9.29
C HIS A 310 6.62 28.95 -8.17
N THR A 311 6.86 30.25 -8.26
CA THR A 311 7.51 31.01 -7.18
C THR A 311 6.71 30.95 -5.88
N ALA A 312 5.39 31.13 -5.94
CA ALA A 312 4.51 31.00 -4.79
C ALA A 312 4.56 29.61 -4.14
N THR A 313 4.80 28.56 -4.94
CA THR A 313 4.92 27.18 -4.44
C THR A 313 6.11 27.03 -3.51
N HIS A 314 7.27 27.60 -3.85
CA HIS A 314 8.47 27.54 -3.00
C HIS A 314 8.31 28.37 -1.72
N LEU A 315 7.77 29.60 -1.83
CA LEU A 315 7.48 30.41 -0.65
C LEU A 315 6.54 29.68 0.32
N MET A 316 5.49 29.05 -0.21
CA MET A 316 4.56 28.25 0.57
C MET A 316 5.22 27.01 1.16
N TYR A 317 6.10 26.32 0.42
CA TYR A 317 6.76 25.12 0.93
C TYR A 317 7.67 25.44 2.11
N GLN A 318 8.47 26.51 2.02
CA GLN A 318 9.26 26.98 3.15
C GLN A 318 8.34 27.40 4.32
N ALA A 319 7.30 28.20 4.07
CA ALA A 319 6.37 28.61 5.12
C ALA A 319 5.68 27.43 5.83
N LEU A 320 5.36 26.35 5.09
CA LEU A 320 4.83 25.12 5.67
C LEU A 320 5.85 24.45 6.60
N ARG A 321 7.14 24.44 6.25
CA ARG A 321 8.20 23.92 7.11
C ARG A 321 8.38 24.78 8.35
N ASP A 322 8.33 26.11 8.23
CA ASP A 322 8.44 27.03 9.37
C ASP A 322 7.27 26.89 10.36
N VAL A 323 6.07 26.61 9.86
CA VAL A 323 4.85 26.50 10.68
C VAL A 323 4.65 25.10 11.26
N LEU A 324 4.93 24.05 10.47
CA LEU A 324 4.63 22.68 10.85
C LEU A 324 5.86 21.91 11.32
N GLY A 325 7.05 22.22 10.82
CA GLY A 325 8.31 21.56 11.14
C GLY A 325 8.97 20.84 9.95
N ASP A 326 10.20 20.38 10.17
CA ASP A 326 11.08 19.84 9.12
C ASP A 326 10.62 18.51 8.50
N HIS A 327 9.66 17.82 9.11
CA HIS A 327 9.06 16.60 8.57
C HIS A 327 8.21 16.84 7.31
N VAL A 328 7.90 18.11 7.00
CA VAL A 328 7.18 18.49 5.79
C VAL A 328 8.08 18.30 4.58
N VAL A 329 7.80 17.25 3.81
CA VAL A 329 8.51 16.89 2.58
C VAL A 329 7.51 16.89 1.44
N GLN A 330 7.88 17.53 0.33
CA GLN A 330 7.06 17.53 -0.89
C GLN A 330 6.78 16.10 -1.37
N ARG A 331 5.51 15.80 -1.66
CA ARG A 331 5.03 14.52 -2.22
C ARG A 331 4.40 14.66 -3.60
N GLY A 332 4.08 15.88 -4.02
CA GLY A 332 3.65 16.19 -5.37
C GLY A 332 3.36 17.67 -5.57
N SER A 333 3.47 18.16 -6.80
CA SER A 333 3.09 19.52 -7.16
C SER A 333 2.40 19.52 -8.52
N ASN A 334 1.50 20.47 -8.75
CA ASN A 334 0.90 20.74 -10.06
C ASN A 334 0.45 22.20 -10.12
N ILE A 335 0.80 22.85 -11.22
CA ILE A 335 0.51 24.27 -11.44
C ILE A 335 -0.27 24.38 -12.75
N THR A 336 -1.39 25.10 -12.69
CA THR A 336 -2.18 25.50 -13.85
C THR A 336 -2.25 27.03 -13.90
N GLU A 337 -2.89 27.61 -14.92
CA GLU A 337 -3.05 29.07 -15.00
C GLU A 337 -4.02 29.61 -13.94
N GLU A 338 -4.88 28.75 -13.40
CA GLU A 338 -5.90 29.14 -12.43
C GLU A 338 -5.46 28.93 -10.97
N ARG A 339 -4.56 27.97 -10.70
CA ARG A 339 -4.17 27.61 -9.32
C ARG A 339 -2.85 26.84 -9.24
N LEU A 340 -2.28 26.78 -8.04
CA LEU A 340 -1.29 25.77 -7.66
C LEU A 340 -1.90 24.70 -6.73
N ARG A 341 -1.38 23.49 -6.81
CA ARG A 341 -1.68 22.34 -5.96
C ARG A 341 -0.38 21.75 -5.43
N PHE A 342 -0.28 21.64 -4.11
CA PHE A 342 0.91 21.12 -3.44
C PHE A 342 0.55 20.02 -2.44
N ASP A 343 1.22 18.89 -2.55
CA ASP A 343 1.04 17.72 -1.70
C ASP A 343 2.30 17.55 -0.85
N PHE A 344 2.15 17.36 0.46
CA PHE A 344 3.26 17.27 1.41
C PHE A 344 3.00 16.27 2.53
N SER A 345 4.07 15.74 3.14
CA SER A 345 3.95 14.85 4.30
C SER A 345 3.54 15.61 5.54
N HIS A 346 2.36 15.29 6.04
CA HIS A 346 1.87 15.73 7.34
C HIS A 346 0.73 14.80 7.78
N PRO A 347 0.80 14.18 8.97
CA PRO A 347 -0.18 13.17 9.37
C PRO A 347 -1.55 13.75 9.72
N GLU A 348 -1.59 15.00 10.17
CA GLU A 348 -2.78 15.62 10.73
C GLU A 348 -3.39 16.65 9.78
N LYS A 349 -4.66 16.98 10.00
CA LYS A 349 -5.30 18.10 9.30
C LYS A 349 -4.72 19.39 9.87
N MET A 350 -4.31 20.32 8.99
CA MET A 350 -3.89 21.65 9.44
C MET A 350 -5.04 22.37 10.13
N THR A 351 -4.74 23.02 11.24
CA THR A 351 -5.65 23.94 11.92
C THR A 351 -5.82 25.22 11.10
N ASN A 352 -6.89 25.96 11.35
CA ASN A 352 -7.11 27.25 10.67
C ASN A 352 -5.97 28.23 10.99
N ASP A 353 -5.52 28.29 12.24
CA ASP A 353 -4.40 29.13 12.66
C ASP A 353 -3.10 28.80 11.93
N GLN A 354 -2.82 27.50 11.69
CA GLN A 354 -1.66 27.09 10.89
C GLN A 354 -1.81 27.52 9.42
N LEU A 355 -3.00 27.42 8.85
CA LEU A 355 -3.26 27.86 7.47
C LEU A 355 -3.11 29.38 7.33
N GLU A 356 -3.69 30.14 8.25
CA GLU A 356 -3.57 31.60 8.29
C GLU A 356 -2.11 32.03 8.45
N LYS A 357 -1.37 31.38 9.35
CA LYS A 357 0.07 31.68 9.55
C LYS A 357 0.90 31.40 8.30
N VAL A 358 0.63 30.32 7.57
CA VAL A 358 1.31 30.05 6.29
C VAL A 358 0.99 31.14 5.27
N GLU A 359 -0.28 31.53 5.12
CA GLU A 359 -0.66 32.63 4.22
C GLU A 359 0.01 33.96 4.62
N GLU A 360 0.05 34.28 5.90
CA GLU A 360 0.69 35.50 6.42
C GLU A 360 2.18 35.53 6.10
N ILE A 361 2.90 34.42 6.34
CA ILE A 361 4.32 34.31 6.02
C ILE A 361 4.54 34.49 4.52
N VAL A 362 3.81 33.76 3.68
CA VAL A 362 3.98 33.85 2.22
C VAL A 362 3.73 35.27 1.74
N ASN A 363 2.65 35.91 2.16
CA ASN A 363 2.35 37.29 1.75
C ASN A 363 3.36 38.30 2.29
N LYS A 364 3.90 38.09 3.49
CA LYS A 364 4.97 38.92 4.07
C LYS A 364 6.25 38.82 3.26
N GLU A 365 6.66 37.60 2.90
CA GLU A 365 7.87 37.38 2.09
C GLU A 365 7.70 37.91 0.66
N ILE A 366 6.49 37.79 0.08
CA ILE A 366 6.19 38.45 -1.20
C ILE A 366 6.42 39.96 -1.10
N ALA A 367 5.93 40.61 -0.03
CA ALA A 367 6.03 42.05 0.18
C ALA A 367 7.46 42.56 0.43
N LYS A 368 8.40 41.68 0.82
CA LYS A 368 9.83 42.03 0.94
C LYS A 368 10.55 42.13 -0.41
N ASP A 369 9.89 41.70 -1.48
CA ASP A 369 10.45 41.69 -2.82
C ASP A 369 11.78 40.94 -2.96
N LEU A 370 11.78 39.69 -2.46
CA LEU A 370 12.94 38.82 -2.50
C LEU A 370 13.39 38.64 -3.94
N GLN A 371 14.69 38.83 -4.18
CA GLN A 371 15.32 38.60 -5.47
C GLN A 371 15.51 37.10 -5.68
N ILE A 372 15.16 36.63 -6.88
CA ILE A 372 15.23 35.23 -7.25
C ILE A 372 16.45 35.03 -8.14
N SER A 373 17.37 34.16 -7.71
CA SER A 373 18.57 33.81 -8.46
C SER A 373 18.78 32.30 -8.45
N PHE A 374 19.64 31.79 -9.33
CA PHE A 374 20.05 30.39 -9.29
C PHE A 374 21.55 30.25 -9.50
N ALA A 375 22.09 29.17 -8.96
CA ALA A 375 23.44 28.69 -9.25
C ALA A 375 23.43 27.18 -9.42
N GLU A 376 24.42 26.65 -10.13
CA GLU A 376 24.62 25.21 -10.28
C GLU A 376 25.66 24.74 -9.28
N TYR A 377 25.37 23.63 -8.61
CA TYR A 377 26.22 23.03 -7.60
C TYR A 377 26.37 21.54 -7.85
N PRO A 378 27.47 20.91 -7.40
CA PRO A 378 27.54 19.47 -7.25
C PRO A 378 26.39 18.97 -6.36
N THR A 379 25.74 17.88 -6.75
CA THR A 379 24.54 17.38 -6.05
C THR A 379 24.78 17.06 -4.58
N GLU A 380 25.93 16.46 -4.25
CA GLU A 380 26.31 16.16 -2.87
C GLU A 380 26.54 17.43 -2.04
N GLU A 381 27.11 18.48 -2.63
CA GLU A 381 27.34 19.77 -1.97
C GLU A 381 26.02 20.51 -1.72
N ALA A 382 25.14 20.53 -2.73
CA ALA A 382 23.83 21.16 -2.64
C ALA A 382 22.96 20.53 -1.55
N THR A 383 22.85 19.20 -1.54
CA THR A 383 21.97 18.46 -0.62
C THR A 383 22.57 18.26 0.78
N GLY A 384 23.91 18.25 0.89
CA GLY A 384 24.64 18.12 2.14
C GLY A 384 24.90 19.48 2.81
N PRO A 385 26.13 20.03 2.69
CA PRO A 385 26.56 21.21 3.46
C PRO A 385 25.76 22.48 3.19
N LEU A 386 25.26 22.68 1.97
CA LEU A 386 24.44 23.86 1.63
C LEU A 386 22.97 23.70 2.03
N GLY A 387 22.52 22.45 2.24
CA GLY A 387 21.18 22.11 2.73
C GLY A 387 20.04 22.55 1.81
N ALA A 388 20.23 22.53 0.49
CA ALA A 388 19.18 22.79 -0.49
C ALA A 388 18.06 21.74 -0.38
N LEU A 389 16.82 22.19 -0.33
CA LEU A 389 15.67 21.28 -0.28
C LEU A 389 15.45 20.66 -1.66
N GLY A 390 15.22 19.36 -1.71
CA GLY A 390 14.97 18.62 -2.96
C GLY A 390 14.08 17.40 -2.72
N GLN A 391 13.24 17.08 -3.69
CA GLN A 391 12.26 15.99 -3.59
C GLN A 391 12.78 14.65 -4.15
N PHE A 392 13.74 14.68 -5.07
CA PHE A 392 14.06 13.52 -5.93
C PHE A 392 15.55 13.16 -5.92
N GLY A 393 16.11 12.90 -4.74
CA GLY A 393 17.53 12.53 -4.53
C GLY A 393 18.05 11.54 -5.58
N ASP A 394 17.41 10.38 -5.72
CA ASP A 394 17.84 9.30 -6.62
C ASP A 394 17.71 9.61 -8.13
N ARG A 395 17.21 10.81 -8.50
CA ARG A 395 17.01 11.24 -9.90
C ARG A 395 17.88 12.43 -10.30
N TYR A 396 18.68 12.97 -9.39
CA TYR A 396 19.58 14.06 -9.71
C TYR A 396 20.85 13.53 -10.40
N GLY A 397 21.38 14.28 -11.37
CA GLY A 397 22.68 14.00 -11.98
C GLY A 397 23.83 14.45 -11.09
N ASP A 398 25.05 14.55 -11.64
CA ASP A 398 26.23 15.00 -10.89
C ASP A 398 26.13 16.46 -10.43
N THR A 399 25.36 17.29 -11.16
CA THR A 399 25.09 18.68 -10.84
C THR A 399 23.59 18.99 -10.81
N VAL A 400 23.22 19.94 -9.96
CA VAL A 400 21.84 20.43 -9.79
C VAL A 400 21.79 21.95 -9.83
N LYS A 401 20.68 22.48 -10.36
CA LYS A 401 20.36 23.90 -10.28
C LYS A 401 19.59 24.18 -8.99
N VAL A 402 20.12 25.09 -8.17
CA VAL A 402 19.51 25.52 -6.91
C VAL A 402 19.03 26.96 -7.06
N TYR A 403 17.75 27.20 -6.83
CA TYR A 403 17.15 28.52 -6.78
C TYR A 403 17.15 29.07 -5.36
N SER A 404 17.42 30.36 -5.24
CA SER A 404 17.50 31.13 -4.01
C SER A 404 16.54 32.32 -4.09
N MET A 405 15.75 32.53 -3.04
CA MET A 405 14.90 33.72 -2.88
C MET A 405 15.38 34.49 -1.65
N LYS A 406 16.06 35.62 -1.86
CA LYS A 406 16.73 36.38 -0.80
C LYS A 406 16.36 37.85 -0.84
N ASP A 407 16.21 38.44 0.35
CA ASP A 407 16.00 39.89 0.49
C ASP A 407 17.31 40.62 0.12
N PRO A 408 17.31 41.55 -0.84
CA PRO A 408 18.53 42.24 -1.28
C PRO A 408 19.16 43.13 -0.20
N VAL A 409 18.41 43.52 0.84
CA VAL A 409 18.92 44.33 1.97
C VAL A 409 19.27 43.50 3.21
N SER A 410 19.09 42.18 3.16
CA SER A 410 19.51 41.26 4.24
C SER A 410 21.02 41.10 4.34
N ASP A 411 21.50 40.62 5.49
CA ASP A 411 22.93 40.33 5.69
C ASP A 411 23.42 39.34 4.60
N PRO A 412 24.57 39.57 3.94
CA PRO A 412 25.11 38.64 2.96
C PRO A 412 25.24 37.19 3.46
N ASN A 413 25.44 37.00 4.77
CA ASN A 413 25.53 35.69 5.43
C ASN A 413 24.18 35.13 5.90
N GLU A 414 23.10 35.93 5.83
CA GLU A 414 21.75 35.44 6.13
C GLU A 414 21.33 34.43 5.07
N ARG A 415 20.70 33.34 5.51
CA ARG A 415 20.23 32.30 4.60
C ARG A 415 19.05 32.86 3.78
N PRO A 416 18.97 32.60 2.47
CA PRO A 416 17.76 32.91 1.70
C PRO A 416 16.53 32.25 2.33
N PHE A 417 15.38 32.90 2.21
CA PHE A 417 14.13 32.35 2.72
C PHE A 417 13.85 30.99 2.09
N SER A 418 13.94 30.90 0.76
CA SER A 418 13.80 29.65 0.02
C SER A 418 15.13 29.29 -0.66
N PHE A 419 15.58 28.03 -0.50
CA PHE A 419 16.78 27.49 -1.12
C PHE A 419 16.56 26.04 -1.59
N GLU A 420 16.24 25.86 -2.88
CA GLU A 420 15.66 24.60 -3.37
C GLU A 420 16.22 24.17 -4.71
N ILE A 421 16.39 22.86 -4.89
CA ILE A 421 16.74 22.25 -6.17
C ILE A 421 15.52 22.32 -7.09
N CYS A 422 15.59 23.14 -8.13
CA CYS A 422 14.48 23.35 -9.05
C CYS A 422 14.97 23.57 -10.50
N GLY A 423 14.19 23.07 -11.47
CA GLY A 423 14.46 23.21 -12.89
C GLY A 423 13.40 24.02 -13.66
N GLY A 424 12.37 24.53 -12.99
CA GLY A 424 11.28 25.28 -13.63
C GLY A 424 11.53 26.79 -13.68
N PRO A 425 10.66 27.53 -14.39
CA PRO A 425 10.80 28.97 -14.56
C PRO A 425 10.24 29.74 -13.35
N HIS A 426 10.91 30.81 -12.94
CA HIS A 426 10.48 31.71 -11.87
C HIS A 426 10.22 33.12 -12.41
N VAL A 427 9.56 33.95 -11.59
CA VAL A 427 9.63 35.41 -11.76
C VAL A 427 11.00 35.90 -11.30
N ASP A 428 11.35 37.15 -11.58
CA ASP A 428 12.68 37.67 -11.24
C ASP A 428 12.72 38.12 -9.77
N HIS A 429 11.58 38.57 -9.23
CA HIS A 429 11.45 38.98 -7.84
C HIS A 429 10.03 38.73 -7.29
N THR A 430 9.90 38.53 -5.98
CA THR A 430 8.63 38.05 -5.41
C THR A 430 7.48 39.04 -5.51
N MET A 431 7.74 40.35 -5.58
CA MET A 431 6.66 41.36 -5.67
C MET A 431 5.85 41.26 -6.97
N GLU A 432 6.38 40.62 -8.02
CA GLU A 432 5.61 40.31 -9.24
C GLU A 432 4.36 39.44 -8.95
N LEU A 433 4.32 38.72 -7.83
CA LEU A 433 3.15 37.94 -7.41
C LEU A 433 1.97 38.84 -6.97
N PHE A 434 2.23 40.09 -6.59
CA PHE A 434 1.22 41.08 -6.18
C PHE A 434 0.72 41.99 -7.32
N GLU A 435 1.07 41.71 -8.58
CA GLU A 435 0.51 42.45 -9.71
C GLU A 435 -1.03 42.46 -9.64
N ASP A 436 -1.62 43.64 -9.90
CA ASP A 436 -3.06 43.94 -9.73
C ASP A 436 -3.59 43.89 -8.28
N GLY A 437 -2.71 43.96 -7.27
CA GLY A 437 -3.11 43.99 -5.86
C GLY A 437 -3.55 42.63 -5.30
N LYS A 438 -3.33 41.55 -6.06
CA LYS A 438 -3.62 40.17 -5.68
C LYS A 438 -2.74 39.74 -4.52
N LYS A 439 -3.24 38.81 -3.70
CA LYS A 439 -2.51 38.19 -2.59
C LYS A 439 -2.53 36.67 -2.71
N PHE A 440 -1.55 36.03 -2.11
CA PHE A 440 -1.55 34.58 -1.97
C PHE A 440 -2.65 34.15 -1.00
N LYS A 441 -3.48 33.20 -1.44
CA LYS A 441 -4.56 32.63 -0.62
C LYS A 441 -4.63 31.11 -0.78
N ILE A 442 -4.69 30.39 0.32
CA ILE A 442 -5.02 28.98 0.38
C ILE A 442 -6.55 28.86 0.27
N VAL A 443 -7.01 28.22 -0.80
CA VAL A 443 -8.45 28.03 -1.08
C VAL A 443 -8.95 26.75 -0.43
N LYS A 444 -8.10 25.73 -0.36
CA LYS A 444 -8.49 24.42 0.18
C LYS A 444 -7.30 23.68 0.75
N GLU A 445 -7.51 23.05 1.89
CA GLU A 445 -6.64 22.04 2.48
C GLU A 445 -7.45 20.73 2.63
N GLU A 446 -6.93 19.62 2.12
CA GLU A 446 -7.59 18.31 2.16
C GLU A 446 -6.61 17.13 2.30
N SER A 447 -7.10 15.99 2.80
CA SER A 447 -6.30 14.76 2.82
C SER A 447 -6.11 14.24 1.40
N SER A 448 -4.87 14.02 0.98
CA SER A 448 -4.55 13.39 -0.32
C SER A 448 -4.50 11.87 -0.19
N SER A 449 -3.80 11.38 0.84
CA SER A 449 -3.76 9.98 1.24
C SER A 449 -3.24 9.88 2.69
N ALA A 450 -3.14 8.67 3.26
CA ALA A 450 -2.63 8.49 4.62
C ALA A 450 -1.24 9.16 4.79
N GLY A 451 -1.13 10.11 5.71
CA GLY A 451 0.11 10.84 5.97
C GLY A 451 0.45 11.96 4.98
N ILE A 452 -0.42 12.24 4.00
CA ILE A 452 -0.19 13.26 2.97
C ILE A 452 -1.35 14.24 2.92
N ARG A 453 -1.05 15.53 3.08
CA ARG A 453 -1.98 16.65 2.94
C ARG A 453 -1.81 17.32 1.60
N ARG A 454 -2.86 17.98 1.13
CA ARG A 454 -2.90 18.71 -0.14
C ARG A 454 -3.45 20.11 0.08
N ILE A 455 -2.70 21.11 -0.35
CA ILE A 455 -3.13 22.50 -0.44
C ILE A 455 -3.43 22.85 -1.90
N LYS A 456 -4.50 23.61 -2.11
CA LYS A 456 -4.76 24.36 -3.34
C LYS A 456 -4.76 25.84 -3.01
N ALA A 457 -3.95 26.62 -3.73
CA ALA A 457 -3.82 28.05 -3.51
C ALA A 457 -3.89 28.84 -4.83
N VAL A 458 -4.25 30.12 -4.72
CA VAL A 458 -4.40 31.06 -5.83
C VAL A 458 -3.75 32.40 -5.47
N LEU A 459 -3.53 33.23 -6.49
CA LEU A 459 -3.19 34.65 -6.34
C LEU A 459 -4.45 35.44 -6.71
N GLN A 460 -5.12 36.05 -5.73
CA GLN A 460 -6.41 36.72 -5.91
C GLN A 460 -6.55 38.03 -5.14
#